data_AF-A0AA43TY33-F1
#
_entry.id   AF-A0AA43TY33-F1
#
_cell.length_a   1.000
_cell.length_b   1.000
_cell.length_c   1.000
_cell.angle_alpha   90.00
_cell.angle_beta   90.00
_cell.angle_gamma   90.00
#
_symmetry.space_group_name_H-M   'P 1'
#
loop_
_entity.id
_entity.type
_entity.pdbx_description
1 polymer ?
#
loop_
_entity_poly.entity_id
_entity_poly.type
_entity_poly.pdbx_seq_one_letter_code
_entity_poly.pdbx_strand_id
1 'polypeptide(L)'
;MPRRLYPVEQRQTTDWEGHFIPKAMIDHLFPTCVVRVVIQDDETKAGEAIYFEITKVKDGTFWGTARDTYRSNTIGLQNPITLKEGDQFTWRREHINEIPLNTWHPWQPKRYIKLVRGLEGDIQDKGCMTGVRGT
;
A
#
# COMPACT_ATOMS: atom_id res chain seq x y z
N MET A 1 8.47 29.10 -2.82
CA MET A 1 9.18 27.90 -3.30
C MET A 1 8.14 26.81 -3.55
N PRO A 2 8.31 25.89 -4.51
CA PRO A 2 7.37 24.79 -4.69
C PRO A 2 7.30 23.93 -3.42
N ARG A 3 6.10 23.55 -2.98
CA ARG A 3 5.91 22.64 -1.83
C ARG A 3 6.66 21.34 -2.08
N ARG A 4 7.46 20.92 -1.11
CA ARG A 4 8.20 19.65 -1.19
C ARG A 4 7.39 18.56 -0.51
N LEU A 5 6.92 17.61 -1.31
CA LEU A 5 6.22 16.42 -0.84
C LEU A 5 7.18 15.24 -0.85
N TYR A 6 7.07 14.34 0.13
CA TYR A 6 7.89 13.13 0.19
C TYR A 6 7.12 11.97 0.82
N PRO A 7 7.46 10.71 0.47
CA PRO A 7 6.83 9.55 1.06
C PRO A 7 7.44 9.28 2.44
N VAL A 8 6.63 8.79 3.38
CA VAL A 8 7.04 8.53 4.76
C VAL A 8 7.21 7.03 5.00
N GLU A 9 8.30 6.64 5.66
CA GLU A 9 8.51 5.26 6.12
C GLU A 9 7.44 4.81 7.11
N GLN A 10 6.93 3.61 6.85
CA GLN A 10 5.91 2.93 7.62
C GLN A 10 6.52 1.76 8.34
N ARG A 11 6.20 1.62 9.63
CA ARG A 11 6.65 0.48 10.43
C ARG A 11 6.01 -0.82 9.98
N GLN A 12 4.75 -0.73 9.59
CA GLN A 12 3.89 -1.86 9.24
C GLN A 12 3.02 -1.47 8.05
N THR A 13 2.67 -2.47 7.24
CA THR A 13 1.72 -2.35 6.14
C THR A 13 0.49 -3.16 6.51
N THR A 14 -0.70 -2.59 6.33
CA THR A 14 -1.96 -3.29 6.59
C THR A 14 -2.82 -3.42 5.34
N ASP A 15 -3.87 -4.23 5.41
CA ASP A 15 -5.02 -4.08 4.52
C ASP A 15 -6.02 -3.05 5.07
N TRP A 16 -7.15 -2.88 4.38
CA TRP A 16 -8.24 -1.98 4.79
C TRP A 16 -8.99 -2.43 6.03
N GLU A 17 -8.86 -3.71 6.40
CA GLU A 17 -9.48 -4.29 7.58
C GLU A 17 -8.54 -4.19 8.80
N GLY A 18 -7.33 -3.63 8.60
CA GLY A 18 -6.31 -3.48 9.64
C GLY A 18 -5.45 -4.73 9.84
N HIS A 19 -5.59 -5.75 8.99
CA HIS A 19 -4.77 -6.96 9.05
C HIS A 19 -3.36 -6.65 8.56
N PHE A 20 -2.37 -7.19 9.26
CA PHE A 20 -0.98 -7.04 8.87
C PHE A 20 -0.67 -7.76 7.56
N ILE A 21 0.00 -7.06 6.65
CA ILE A 21 0.51 -7.63 5.41
C ILE A 21 2.02 -7.89 5.57
N PRO A 22 2.47 -9.15 5.53
CA PRO A 22 3.89 -9.50 5.52
C PRO A 22 4.67 -8.80 4.40
N LYS A 23 5.90 -8.34 4.70
CA LYS A 23 6.77 -7.66 3.72
C LYS A 23 7.03 -8.50 2.46
N ALA A 24 7.10 -9.83 2.59
CA ALA A 24 7.26 -10.73 1.45
C ALA A 24 6.13 -10.60 0.41
N MET A 25 4.92 -10.24 0.85
CA MET A 25 3.78 -10.04 -0.06
C MET A 25 3.85 -8.71 -0.83
N ILE A 26 4.59 -7.74 -0.29
CA ILE A 26 4.87 -6.46 -0.94
C ILE A 26 5.85 -6.67 -2.11
N ASP A 27 6.78 -7.61 -1.98
CA ASP A 27 7.74 -7.97 -3.04
C ASP A 27 7.06 -8.60 -4.27
N HIS A 28 5.79 -9.02 -4.13
CA HIS A 28 4.95 -9.52 -5.24
C HIS A 28 4.07 -8.44 -5.91
N LEU A 29 4.16 -7.19 -5.48
CA LEU A 29 3.47 -6.09 -6.15
C LEU A 29 4.02 -5.85 -7.56
N PHE A 30 3.14 -5.53 -8.49
CA PHE A 30 3.47 -5.37 -9.91
C PHE A 30 2.70 -4.19 -10.52
N PRO A 31 3.05 -3.73 -11.74
CA PRO A 31 2.32 -2.63 -12.38
C PRO A 31 0.82 -2.91 -12.52
N THR A 32 -0.04 -1.94 -12.25
CA THR A 32 -1.52 -1.99 -12.05
C THR A 32 -1.99 -2.36 -10.65
N CYS A 33 -1.12 -2.79 -9.74
CA CYS A 33 -1.48 -2.87 -8.32
C CYS A 33 -1.71 -1.47 -7.75
N VAL A 34 -2.67 -1.34 -6.86
CA VAL A 34 -2.93 -0.11 -6.12
C VAL A 34 -2.43 -0.26 -4.69
N VAL A 35 -1.80 0.77 -4.16
CA VAL A 35 -1.31 0.84 -2.79
C VAL A 35 -1.61 2.21 -2.21
N ARG A 36 -1.58 2.33 -0.88
CA ARG A 36 -1.67 3.60 -0.17
C ARG A 36 -0.31 3.95 0.42
N VAL A 37 0.16 5.17 0.16
CA VAL A 37 1.44 5.70 0.62
C VAL A 37 1.16 6.99 1.39
N VAL A 38 1.75 7.13 2.57
CA VAL A 38 1.69 8.39 3.31
C VAL A 38 2.65 9.37 2.67
N ILE A 39 2.11 10.46 2.14
CA ILE A 39 2.86 11.60 1.60
C ILE A 39 2.83 12.70 2.65
N GLN A 40 3.97 13.29 2.95
CA GLN A 40 4.09 14.38 3.91
C GLN A 40 4.60 15.65 3.23
N ASP A 41 4.06 16.78 3.65
CA ASP A 41 4.53 18.11 3.28
C ASP A 41 5.69 18.52 4.20
N ASP A 42 6.81 18.91 3.63
CA ASP A 42 7.99 19.32 4.38
C ASP A 42 7.79 20.61 5.18
N GLU A 43 6.91 21.50 4.71
CA GLU A 43 6.65 22.79 5.36
C GLU A 43 5.70 22.65 6.54
N THR A 44 4.56 21.97 6.35
CA THR A 44 3.52 21.84 7.38
C THR A 44 3.69 20.61 8.27
N LYS A 45 4.52 19.65 7.82
CA LYS A 45 4.65 18.31 8.41
C LYS A 45 3.33 17.51 8.45
N ALA A 46 2.27 17.99 7.81
CA ALA A 46 1.04 17.24 7.65
C ALA A 46 1.26 16.08 6.69
N GLY A 47 0.69 14.91 7.01
CA GLY A 47 0.77 13.70 6.21
C GLY A 47 -0.61 13.23 5.77
N GLU A 48 -0.71 12.77 4.52
CA GLU A 48 -1.94 12.24 3.95
C GLU A 48 -1.64 10.90 3.26
N ALA A 49 -2.47 9.89 3.54
CA ALA A 49 -2.34 8.59 2.92
C ALA A 49 -3.09 8.57 1.58
N ILE A 50 -2.32 8.58 0.49
CA ILE A 50 -2.80 8.75 -0.89
C ILE A 50 -2.67 7.43 -1.64
N TYR A 51 -3.65 7.14 -2.50
CA TYR A 51 -3.60 5.97 -3.35
C TYR A 51 -2.75 6.21 -4.59
N PHE A 52 -1.93 5.21 -4.90
CA PHE A 52 -1.16 5.17 -6.12
C PHE A 52 -1.40 3.87 -6.86
N GLU A 53 -1.60 3.96 -8.17
CA GLU A 53 -1.41 2.82 -9.05
C GLU A 53 0.07 2.70 -9.41
N ILE A 54 0.65 1.53 -9.18
CA ILE A 54 2.01 1.22 -9.56
C ILE A 54 2.10 1.16 -11.09
N THR A 55 2.98 1.94 -11.68
CA THR A 55 3.24 1.95 -13.13
C THR A 55 4.52 1.21 -13.48
N LYS A 56 5.48 1.12 -12.53
CA LYS A 56 6.75 0.43 -12.71
C LYS A 56 7.31 -0.04 -11.38
N VAL A 57 8.00 -1.19 -11.41
CA VAL A 57 8.83 -1.69 -10.30
C VAL A 57 10.21 -2.03 -10.84
N LYS A 58 11.26 -1.56 -10.20
CA LYS A 58 12.66 -1.86 -10.56
C LYS A 58 13.56 -1.69 -9.35
N ASP A 59 14.37 -2.71 -9.04
CA ASP A 59 15.38 -2.69 -7.98
C ASP A 59 14.82 -2.23 -6.61
N GLY A 60 13.63 -2.72 -6.26
CA GLY A 60 12.91 -2.35 -5.02
C GLY A 60 12.40 -0.91 -4.98
N THR A 61 12.47 -0.18 -6.11
CA THR A 61 11.81 1.12 -6.29
C THR A 61 10.48 0.92 -6.98
N PHE A 62 9.46 1.62 -6.49
CA PHE A 62 8.14 1.70 -7.08
C PHE A 62 7.96 3.09 -7.68
N TRP A 63 7.39 3.12 -8.88
CA TRP A 63 6.83 4.32 -9.48
C TRP A 63 5.34 4.13 -9.59
N GLY A 64 4.59 5.20 -9.39
CA GLY A 64 3.17 5.16 -9.71
C GLY A 64 2.54 6.52 -9.79
N THR A 65 1.28 6.49 -10.19
CA THR A 65 0.46 7.66 -10.46
C THR A 65 -0.60 7.78 -9.38
N ALA A 66 -0.72 8.97 -8.81
CA ALA A 66 -1.77 9.27 -7.85
C ALA A 66 -3.14 9.01 -8.50
N ARG A 67 -4.02 8.33 -7.77
CA ARG A 67 -5.40 8.08 -8.17
C ARG A 67 -6.30 9.14 -7.50
N ASP A 68 -7.30 9.66 -8.21
CA ASP A 68 -8.29 10.58 -7.60
C ASP A 68 -9.28 9.77 -6.78
N THR A 69 -8.88 9.49 -5.56
CA THR A 69 -9.60 8.52 -4.75
C THR A 69 -9.68 9.06 -3.33
N TYR A 70 -10.91 9.37 -2.94
CA TYR A 70 -11.29 9.93 -1.64
C TYR A 70 -10.68 11.30 -1.31
N ARG A 71 -11.16 12.36 -1.99
CA ARG A 71 -11.16 13.74 -1.45
C ARG A 71 -12.10 13.94 -0.23
N SER A 72 -12.66 12.89 0.38
CA SER A 72 -13.83 13.04 1.26
C SER A 72 -13.60 12.96 2.77
N ASN A 73 -12.38 12.69 3.27
CA ASN A 73 -12.12 12.70 4.74
C ASN A 73 -11.11 13.76 5.18
N THR A 74 -10.74 14.69 4.31
CA THR A 74 -10.03 15.94 4.64
C THR A 74 -10.99 17.01 5.20
N ILE A 75 -12.18 16.63 5.66
CA ILE A 75 -13.09 17.53 6.41
C ILE A 75 -12.38 17.89 7.72
N GLY A 76 -11.70 19.05 7.74
CA GLY A 76 -11.00 19.58 8.91
C GLY A 76 -9.49 19.76 8.75
N LEU A 77 -8.88 19.30 7.64
CA LEU A 77 -7.46 19.60 7.38
C LEU A 77 -7.35 20.99 6.74
N GLN A 78 -6.77 21.94 7.48
CA GLN A 78 -6.61 23.34 7.04
C GLN A 78 -5.73 23.49 5.77
N ASN A 79 -4.93 22.46 5.41
CA ASN A 79 -4.08 22.43 4.24
C ASN A 79 -3.92 20.99 3.71
N PRO A 80 -4.88 20.45 2.96
CA PRO A 80 -4.77 19.10 2.40
C PRO A 80 -3.61 19.01 1.40
N ILE A 81 -3.00 17.82 1.29
CA ILE A 81 -1.97 17.58 0.27
C ILE A 81 -2.70 17.34 -1.05
N THR A 82 -2.77 18.37 -1.89
CA THR A 82 -3.43 18.26 -3.19
C THR A 82 -2.48 17.67 -4.24
N LEU A 83 -2.39 16.34 -4.30
CA LEU A 83 -1.92 15.66 -5.51
C LEU A 83 -3.07 15.58 -6.52
N LYS A 84 -2.78 15.83 -7.80
CA LYS A 84 -3.72 15.64 -8.90
C LYS A 84 -3.69 14.19 -9.36
N GLU A 85 -4.80 13.71 -9.91
CA GLU A 85 -4.79 12.42 -10.59
C GLU A 85 -3.71 12.41 -11.68
N GLY A 86 -2.94 11.33 -11.74
CA GLY A 86 -1.86 11.18 -12.69
C GLY A 86 -0.52 11.76 -12.23
N ASP A 87 -0.47 12.51 -11.11
CA ASP A 87 0.79 12.98 -10.54
C ASP A 87 1.69 11.78 -10.22
N GLN A 88 2.94 11.83 -10.70
CA GLN A 88 3.88 10.75 -10.56
C GLN A 88 4.67 10.86 -9.27
N PHE A 89 4.87 9.72 -8.61
CA PHE A 89 5.67 9.64 -7.40
C PHE A 89 6.53 8.39 -7.41
N THR A 90 7.60 8.44 -6.62
CA THR A 90 8.53 7.32 -6.45
C THR A 90 8.70 7.00 -4.98
N TRP A 91 8.66 5.72 -4.64
CA TRP A 91 8.81 5.28 -3.25
C TRP A 91 9.47 3.90 -3.16
N ARG A 92 9.81 3.50 -1.93
CA ARG A 92 10.32 2.18 -1.59
C ARG A 92 9.22 1.38 -0.89
N ARG A 93 9.41 0.07 -0.76
CA ARG A 93 8.43 -0.82 -0.12
C ARG A 93 8.07 -0.38 1.30
N GLU A 94 9.05 0.15 2.05
CA GLU A 94 8.88 0.66 3.41
C GLU A 94 7.97 1.89 3.50
N HIS A 95 7.64 2.56 2.39
CA HIS A 95 6.71 3.69 2.40
C HIS A 95 5.25 3.27 2.24
N ILE A 96 4.98 1.98 1.97
CA ILE A 96 3.62 1.49 1.73
C ILE A 96 2.91 1.33 3.07
N ASN A 97 1.87 2.13 3.29
CA ASN A 97 1.04 2.09 4.49
C ASN A 97 0.00 0.99 4.40
N GLU A 98 -0.64 0.85 3.24
CA GLU A 98 -1.80 -0.01 3.10
C GLU A 98 -1.93 -0.61 1.69
N ILE A 99 -2.51 -1.80 1.58
CA ILE A 99 -2.87 -2.42 0.30
C ILE A 99 -4.36 -2.78 0.33
N PRO A 100 -5.20 -2.25 -0.58
CA PRO A 100 -6.63 -2.55 -0.62
C PRO A 100 -6.87 -3.98 -1.13
N LEU A 101 -6.94 -4.95 -0.21
CA LEU A 101 -7.13 -6.37 -0.54
C LEU A 101 -8.59 -6.83 -0.56
N ASN A 102 -9.51 -6.00 -0.09
CA ASN A 102 -10.92 -6.40 -0.04
C ASN A 102 -11.49 -6.58 -1.46
N THR A 103 -12.43 -7.52 -1.59
CA THR A 103 -13.05 -7.86 -2.89
C THR A 103 -14.05 -6.83 -3.39
N TRP A 104 -14.44 -5.89 -2.52
CA TRP A 104 -15.41 -4.84 -2.84
C TRP A 104 -14.75 -3.66 -3.59
N HIS A 105 -13.45 -3.46 -3.44
CA HIS A 105 -12.72 -2.46 -4.22
C HIS A 105 -12.25 -3.03 -5.56
N PRO A 106 -12.72 -2.50 -6.70
CA PRO A 106 -12.37 -3.02 -8.03
C PRO A 106 -10.93 -2.69 -8.46
N TRP A 107 -10.18 -1.95 -7.64
CA TRP A 107 -8.88 -1.40 -8.02
C TRP A 107 -7.76 -2.40 -7.93
N GLN A 108 -7.86 -3.39 -7.02
CA GLN A 108 -6.79 -4.37 -6.89
C GLN A 108 -6.96 -5.48 -7.93
N PRO A 109 -5.91 -5.79 -8.72
CA PRO A 109 -6.01 -6.84 -9.71
C PRO A 109 -6.35 -8.18 -9.07
N LYS A 110 -7.37 -8.88 -9.62
CA LYS A 110 -7.83 -10.19 -9.10
C LYS A 110 -6.69 -11.20 -8.94
N ARG A 111 -5.66 -11.15 -9.80
CA ARG A 111 -4.48 -12.03 -9.70
C ARG A 111 -3.67 -11.79 -8.42
N TYR A 112 -3.57 -10.54 -7.97
CA TYR A 112 -2.89 -10.21 -6.72
C TYR A 112 -3.71 -10.66 -5.52
N ILE A 113 -5.03 -10.40 -5.53
CA ILE A 113 -5.93 -10.88 -4.46
C ILE A 113 -5.84 -12.41 -4.31
N LYS A 114 -5.85 -13.15 -5.43
CA LYS A 114 -5.69 -14.61 -5.43
C LYS A 114 -4.33 -15.04 -4.87
N LEU A 115 -3.25 -14.38 -5.27
CA LEU A 115 -1.90 -14.68 -4.78
C LEU A 115 -1.84 -14.50 -3.25
N VAL A 116 -2.35 -13.37 -2.76
CA VAL A 116 -2.37 -13.05 -1.33
C VAL A 116 -3.15 -14.08 -0.53
N ARG A 117 -4.38 -14.41 -0.95
CA ARG A 117 -5.21 -15.42 -0.29
C ARG A 117 -4.61 -16.83 -0.34
N GLY A 118 -3.93 -17.18 -1.44
CA GLY A 118 -3.23 -18.45 -1.56
C GLY A 118 -2.07 -18.55 -0.57
N LEU A 119 -1.29 -17.46 -0.43
CA LEU A 119 -0.20 -17.38 0.54
C LEU A 119 -0.69 -17.36 1.99
N GLU A 120 -1.82 -16.72 2.30
CA GLU A 120 -2.44 -16.78 3.63
C GLU A 120 -2.88 -18.21 3.99
N GLY A 121 -3.45 -18.95 3.04
CA GLY A 121 -3.77 -20.37 3.21
C GLY A 121 -2.53 -21.23 3.48
N ASP A 122 -1.45 -21.00 2.72
CA ASP A 122 -0.16 -21.70 2.93
C ASP A 122 0.49 -21.36 4.28
N ILE A 123 0.31 -20.13 4.79
CA ILE A 123 0.82 -19.71 6.11
C ILE A 123 0.01 -20.36 7.24
N GLN A 124 -1.32 -20.51 7.09
CA GLN A 124 -2.15 -21.21 8.07
C GLN A 124 -1.87 -22.72 8.10
N ASP A 125 -1.71 -23.36 6.95
CA ASP A 125 -1.40 -24.81 6.88
C ASP A 125 0.00 -25.13 7.42
N LYS A 126 0.99 -24.25 7.20
CA LYS A 126 2.34 -24.43 7.78
C LYS A 126 2.41 -24.09 9.27
N GLY A 127 1.46 -23.33 9.80
CA GLY A 127 1.31 -23.10 11.24
C GLY A 127 0.64 -24.25 12.01
N CYS A 128 -0.09 -25.14 11.32
CA CYS A 128 -0.82 -26.26 11.92
C CYS A 128 -0.03 -27.59 11.93
N MET A 129 1.20 -27.61 11.42
CA MET A 129 2.10 -28.77 11.55
C MET A 129 3.06 -28.64 12.75
N THR A 130 2.54 -28.42 13.95
CA THR A 130 3.22 -28.89 15.17
C THR A 130 2.99 -30.40 15.27
N GLY A 131 3.77 -31.14 14.48
CA GLY A 131 3.88 -32.57 14.63
C GLY A 131 4.48 -32.90 16.00
N VAL A 132 3.70 -33.58 16.84
CA VAL A 132 4.25 -34.63 17.70
C VAL A 132 3.56 -35.92 17.29
N ARG A 133 4.34 -36.72 16.56
CA ARG A 133 4.03 -38.11 16.18
C ARG A 133 3.84 -38.94 17.43
N GLY A 134 2.83 -39.80 17.40
CA GLY A 134 2.68 -40.88 18.35
C GLY A 134 3.92 -41.79 18.35
N THR A 135 4.25 -42.25 19.55
CA THR A 135 5.02 -43.46 19.83
C THR A 135 4.19 -44.32 20.75
#